data_AF-A0A939PFW8-F1
#
_entry.id   AF-A0A939PFW8-F1
#
_cell.length_a   1.000
_cell.length_b   1.000
_cell.length_c   1.000
_cell.angle_alpha   90.00
_cell.angle_beta   90.00
_cell.angle_gamma   90.00
#
_symmetry.space_group_name_H-M   'P 1'
#
loop_
_entity.id
_entity.type
_entity.pdbx_description
1 polymer ?
#
loop_
_entity_poly.entity_id
_entity_poly.type
_entity_poly.pdbx_seq_one_letter_code
_entity_poly.pdbx_strand_id
1 'polypeptide(L)'
;MPLDLDHRVEVGGRSLRQQRVQAHPPAEVIGRQHRAERHALLRAPRRRPRHLDQILGGRQPAGAQRTDERAQVVLDDPRDVPGELLFGEGRIGREAVGERRHHLPCQARDLRRQQGVGRDAADGRREATGRFGRHHRTLRPFLDISLRIIGSSGRIIAQPPKEDPVPLTSRPAFRRSVATFVPAVTALAALSLSPAAQAAAPEYVALGDSMASGPLIPNITGNVGCGRSTHNYAHYLASTLNVAGLNDVTCSGASTKHMTQSQDTSVAGVPTGTVPPQFDALTAGTKLVTLTIGGNDAGLVGVAQDCTTSSPSGTPCKDQYTQGGVDTVAQRIDAFEPKLSAVLDGIRAKSPQARVVVTGYGLYIRQNGCWPAVPVTAGDANWLQGSVNRMNGVIARQASGHGMTYIDLVTPSAGHDACQSPSAKWLEGYVPTSLAAPLHPNQRGEENYARIISSTLRS
;
A
#
# COMPACT_ATOMS: atom_id res chain seq x y z
N MET A 1 -18.66 -63.55 49.94
CA MET A 1 -19.07 -64.73 49.14
C MET A 1 -19.98 -64.25 48.03
N PRO A 2 -19.87 -64.76 46.79
CA PRO A 2 -18.66 -64.97 45.96
C PRO A 2 -18.89 -64.31 44.56
N LEU A 3 -18.02 -64.25 43.53
CA LEU A 3 -17.02 -65.13 42.89
C LEU A 3 -15.99 -64.20 42.17
N ASP A 4 -14.65 -64.35 42.23
CA ASP A 4 -13.75 -65.33 41.55
C ASP A 4 -13.90 -65.38 40.02
N LEU A 5 -12.89 -65.47 39.14
CA LEU A 5 -11.40 -65.45 39.12
C LEU A 5 -11.05 -65.56 37.61
N ASP A 6 -9.98 -64.94 37.07
CA ASP A 6 -8.82 -65.58 36.39
C ASP A 6 -8.25 -64.59 35.34
N HIS A 7 -6.96 -64.51 34.96
CA HIS A 7 -5.73 -65.19 35.36
C HIS A 7 -4.52 -64.32 34.91
N ARG A 8 -3.36 -64.58 35.55
CA ARG A 8 -2.02 -63.97 35.38
C ARG A 8 -1.41 -64.13 33.96
N VAL A 9 -0.44 -63.28 33.59
CA VAL A 9 0.98 -63.66 33.32
C VAL A 9 1.88 -62.43 33.53
N GLU A 10 3.04 -62.67 34.15
CA GLU A 10 4.06 -61.74 34.62
C GLU A 10 5.30 -61.75 33.70
N VAL A 11 6.18 -60.76 33.91
CA VAL A 11 7.63 -60.68 33.60
C VAL A 11 8.06 -60.05 32.27
N GLY A 12 8.73 -58.89 32.42
CA GLY A 12 9.53 -58.24 31.39
C GLY A 12 10.19 -56.95 31.90
N GLY A 13 11.02 -57.06 32.93
CA GLY A 13 11.70 -55.90 33.53
C GLY A 13 12.74 -55.26 32.62
N ARG A 14 12.92 -53.94 32.77
CA ARG A 14 14.22 -53.24 32.71
C ARG A 14 14.09 -51.81 33.23
N SER A 15 14.59 -51.63 34.47
CA SER A 15 15.40 -50.52 34.98
C SER A 15 15.12 -49.11 34.47
N LEU A 16 14.43 -48.34 35.32
CA LEU A 16 14.56 -46.89 35.41
C LEU A 16 16.03 -46.50 35.64
N ARG A 17 16.64 -45.78 34.70
CA ARG A 17 17.78 -44.89 35.00
C ARG A 17 17.26 -43.47 35.15
N GLN A 18 17.18 -43.03 36.40
CA GLN A 18 17.27 -41.60 36.72
C GLN A 18 18.62 -41.09 36.22
N GLN A 19 18.60 -40.05 35.38
CA GLN A 19 19.74 -39.14 35.25
C GLN A 19 19.29 -37.75 35.68
N ARG A 20 19.89 -37.32 36.79
CA ARG A 20 19.88 -35.93 37.27
C ARG A 20 20.44 -35.02 36.17
N VAL A 21 19.68 -33.97 35.91
CA VAL A 21 20.09 -32.55 35.80
C VAL A 21 21.54 -32.29 35.37
N GLN A 22 21.67 -31.72 34.17
CA GLN A 22 22.65 -30.67 33.90
C GLN A 22 21.92 -29.48 33.29
N ALA A 23 21.74 -28.43 34.09
CA ALA A 23 21.55 -27.07 33.63
C ALA A 23 22.93 -26.47 33.34
N HIS A 24 23.07 -25.68 32.27
CA HIS A 24 23.99 -24.53 32.08
C HIS A 24 23.93 -24.02 30.62
N PRO A 25 24.32 -22.76 30.29
CA PRO A 25 24.59 -21.59 31.14
C PRO A 25 23.84 -20.30 30.69
N PRO A 26 23.93 -19.19 31.45
CA PRO A 26 23.37 -17.89 31.05
C PRO A 26 24.24 -17.16 30.01
N ALA A 27 23.62 -16.14 29.40
CA ALA A 27 24.17 -15.28 28.38
C ALA A 27 25.43 -14.51 28.82
N GLU A 28 26.62 -14.98 28.42
CA GLU A 28 27.83 -14.14 28.41
C GLU A 28 28.98 -14.72 27.55
N VAL A 29 28.72 -15.28 26.35
CA VAL A 29 29.80 -15.63 25.40
C VAL A 29 29.35 -15.42 23.94
N ILE A 30 28.96 -14.19 23.59
CA ILE A 30 28.90 -13.73 22.19
C ILE A 30 29.51 -12.32 22.14
N GLY A 31 30.78 -12.23 22.53
CA GLY A 31 31.51 -10.96 22.62
C GLY A 31 32.99 -11.05 22.24
N ARG A 32 33.47 -12.20 21.74
CA ARG A 32 34.90 -12.40 21.42
C ARG A 32 35.21 -13.01 20.05
N GLN A 33 34.22 -13.27 19.19
CA GLN A 33 34.48 -13.67 17.80
C GLN A 33 34.37 -12.53 16.78
N HIS A 34 33.80 -11.37 17.14
CA HIS A 34 33.73 -10.19 16.25
C HIS A 34 34.88 -9.18 16.39
N ARG A 35 35.96 -9.51 17.12
CA ARG A 35 37.13 -8.62 17.29
C ARG A 35 38.41 -9.08 16.56
N ALA A 36 38.39 -10.24 15.89
CA ALA A 36 39.53 -10.74 15.13
C ALA A 36 39.49 -10.38 13.62
N GLU A 37 38.33 -9.99 13.08
CA GLU A 37 38.20 -9.67 11.65
C GLU A 37 38.31 -8.15 11.33
N ARG A 38 38.44 -7.28 12.34
CA ARG A 38 38.61 -5.84 12.13
C ARG A 38 40.07 -5.35 12.07
N HIS A 39 41.06 -6.24 12.11
CA HIS A 39 42.48 -5.87 12.05
C HIS A 39 43.27 -6.39 10.83
N ALA A 40 42.60 -6.96 9.82
CA ALA A 40 43.24 -7.48 8.62
C ALA A 40 43.04 -6.64 7.33
N LEU A 41 42.40 -5.47 7.40
CA LEU A 41 42.09 -4.64 6.22
C LEU A 41 42.83 -3.28 6.19
N LEU A 42 43.92 -3.14 6.94
CA LEU A 42 44.78 -1.95 6.89
C LEU A 42 46.25 -2.36 6.71
N ARG A 43 46.60 -2.84 5.51
CA ARG A 43 47.97 -2.80 4.93
C ARG A 43 47.95 -3.45 3.54
N ALA A 44 47.71 -2.64 2.51
CA ALA A 44 48.09 -2.97 1.14
C ALA A 44 48.76 -1.72 0.51
N PRO A 45 49.95 -1.85 -0.11
CA PRO A 45 50.69 -0.71 -0.64
C PRO A 45 50.19 -0.29 -2.02
N ARG A 46 50.05 1.02 -2.22
CA ARG A 46 49.80 1.67 -3.52
C ARG A 46 51.02 1.49 -4.43
N ARG A 47 50.84 0.95 -5.64
CA ARG A 47 51.81 1.12 -6.75
C ARG A 47 51.12 1.72 -7.97
N ARG A 48 51.67 2.86 -8.44
CA ARG A 48 51.38 3.53 -9.71
C ARG A 48 52.19 2.85 -10.83
N PRO A 49 51.73 2.88 -12.10
CA PRO A 49 52.61 2.64 -13.23
C PRO A 49 52.95 3.96 -13.98
N ARG A 50 54.24 4.15 -14.30
CA ARG A 50 54.74 5.00 -15.38
C ARG A 50 55.80 4.23 -16.16
N HIS A 51 55.60 4.21 -17.49
CA HIS A 51 56.52 4.06 -18.65
C HIS A 51 57.89 3.37 -18.53
N LEU A 52 58.24 2.48 -19.47
CA LEU A 52 59.09 2.77 -20.66
C LEU A 52 59.20 1.54 -21.61
N ASP A 53 59.79 1.78 -22.78
CA ASP A 53 59.64 1.22 -24.15
C ASP A 53 60.36 -0.08 -24.60
N GLN A 54 59.86 -0.57 -25.77
CA GLN A 54 60.50 -1.27 -26.92
C GLN A 54 61.05 -2.71 -26.72
N ILE A 55 60.85 -3.67 -27.66
CA ILE A 55 61.60 -3.85 -28.93
C ILE A 55 60.99 -5.01 -29.81
N LEU A 56 60.82 -4.76 -31.13
CA LEU A 56 60.79 -5.64 -32.35
C LEU A 56 59.70 -6.75 -32.50
N GLY A 57 58.99 -6.97 -33.62
CA GLY A 57 58.94 -6.42 -34.98
C GLY A 57 58.05 -7.32 -35.88
N GLY A 58 57.47 -6.78 -36.97
CA GLY A 58 57.06 -7.60 -38.14
C GLY A 58 55.64 -7.48 -38.73
N ARG A 59 55.49 -6.56 -39.71
CA ARG A 59 54.69 -6.59 -40.97
C ARG A 59 53.15 -6.72 -40.99
N GLN A 60 52.52 -5.64 -41.49
CA GLN A 60 51.25 -5.60 -42.27
C GLN A 60 51.53 -5.60 -43.80
N PRO A 61 50.48 -5.68 -44.64
CA PRO A 61 50.22 -4.58 -45.60
C PRO A 61 48.74 -4.09 -45.58
N ALA A 62 48.48 -2.78 -45.48
CA ALA A 62 48.21 -1.76 -46.54
C ALA A 62 46.74 -1.76 -47.05
N GLY A 63 45.98 -0.67 -47.25
CA GLY A 63 46.06 0.80 -47.10
C GLY A 63 44.59 1.35 -47.05
N ALA A 64 44.26 2.57 -46.64
CA ALA A 64 44.46 3.84 -47.36
C ALA A 64 44.13 5.09 -46.49
N GLN A 65 44.67 6.23 -46.96
CA GLN A 65 44.81 7.63 -46.51
C GLN A 65 43.57 8.38 -45.90
N ARG A 66 43.74 9.14 -44.78
CA ARG A 66 43.84 10.63 -44.60
C ARG A 66 42.63 11.43 -45.13
N THR A 67 41.96 12.28 -44.33
CA THR A 67 42.39 13.65 -43.95
C THR A 67 41.88 14.17 -42.58
N ASP A 68 42.65 15.09 -41.98
CA ASP A 68 42.37 15.95 -40.81
C ASP A 68 41.26 16.99 -41.06
N GLU A 69 40.52 17.42 -40.01
CA GLU A 69 40.60 18.80 -39.48
C GLU A 69 39.83 19.00 -38.15
N ARG A 70 40.33 19.93 -37.33
CA ARG A 70 39.91 20.30 -35.96
C ARG A 70 38.79 21.34 -35.97
N ALA A 71 37.96 21.35 -34.93
CA ALA A 71 37.17 22.54 -34.55
C ALA A 71 37.24 22.78 -33.03
N GLN A 72 37.66 24.00 -32.66
CA GLN A 72 37.62 24.56 -31.31
C GLN A 72 36.41 25.49 -31.14
N VAL A 73 35.99 25.63 -29.89
CA VAL A 73 34.90 26.48 -29.34
C VAL A 73 35.47 27.82 -28.87
N VAL A 74 34.78 28.95 -29.13
CA VAL A 74 34.81 30.19 -28.30
C VAL A 74 33.48 30.97 -28.42
N LEU A 75 33.05 31.57 -27.31
CA LEU A 75 31.84 32.37 -26.99
C LEU A 75 32.05 33.89 -27.24
N ASP A 76 30.98 34.68 -27.44
CA ASP A 76 30.61 35.90 -26.64
C ASP A 76 29.55 36.84 -27.30
N ASP A 77 29.01 37.73 -26.46
CA ASP A 77 27.69 38.41 -26.35
C ASP A 77 27.63 39.89 -26.96
N PRO A 78 26.78 40.89 -26.57
CA PRO A 78 25.69 41.52 -27.38
C PRO A 78 25.63 43.09 -27.51
N ARG A 79 24.53 43.61 -28.14
CA ARG A 79 23.92 44.99 -28.18
C ARG A 79 24.54 46.02 -29.18
N ASP A 80 23.86 46.95 -29.89
CA ASP A 80 22.67 47.79 -29.65
C ASP A 80 22.05 48.43 -30.96
N VAL A 81 20.90 49.12 -30.82
CA VAL A 81 19.83 49.65 -31.76
C VAL A 81 20.16 50.95 -32.56
N PRO A 82 19.32 51.51 -33.52
CA PRO A 82 18.12 52.36 -33.17
C PRO A 82 16.95 52.58 -34.22
N GLY A 83 15.82 53.18 -33.74
CA GLY A 83 14.88 54.09 -34.45
C GLY A 83 13.43 53.57 -34.75
N GLU A 84 12.31 53.90 -34.08
CA GLU A 84 11.50 55.13 -33.81
C GLU A 84 10.19 55.25 -34.67
N LEU A 85 9.08 55.71 -34.02
CA LEU A 85 7.78 56.25 -34.51
C LEU A 85 6.61 55.27 -34.85
N LEU A 86 5.33 55.46 -34.50
CA LEU A 86 4.54 56.22 -33.49
C LEU A 86 3.03 55.89 -33.72
N PHE A 87 2.24 55.78 -32.64
CA PHE A 87 0.75 55.94 -32.44
C PHE A 87 -0.26 55.13 -33.28
N GLY A 88 -1.42 54.66 -32.77
CA GLY A 88 -2.08 54.77 -31.47
C GLY A 88 -3.58 54.39 -31.55
N GLU A 89 -4.05 53.66 -30.53
CA GLU A 89 -5.36 53.63 -29.82
C GLU A 89 -6.71 53.96 -30.55
N GLY A 90 -7.88 53.39 -30.22
CA GLY A 90 -8.33 52.74 -28.99
C GLY A 90 -9.81 52.25 -29.03
N ARG A 91 -10.32 51.96 -27.82
CA ARG A 91 -11.63 51.38 -27.38
C ARG A 91 -12.86 52.14 -27.95
N ILE A 92 -14.14 51.72 -27.93
CA ILE A 92 -15.08 51.21 -26.88
C ILE A 92 -16.40 50.80 -27.62
N GLY A 93 -17.23 49.86 -27.10
CA GLY A 93 -18.69 49.91 -27.35
C GLY A 93 -19.47 48.58 -27.28
N ARG A 94 -20.60 48.56 -26.54
CA ARG A 94 -21.47 47.43 -26.15
C ARG A 94 -22.61 47.11 -27.15
N GLU A 95 -23.33 46.01 -26.83
CA GLU A 95 -24.68 45.55 -27.23
C GLU A 95 -24.78 44.62 -28.45
N ALA A 96 -25.71 43.67 -28.59
CA ALA A 96 -26.50 42.77 -27.73
C ALA A 96 -27.32 41.84 -28.68
N VAL A 97 -27.57 40.59 -28.25
CA VAL A 97 -28.62 39.63 -28.71
C VAL A 97 -28.50 38.98 -30.11
N GLY A 98 -28.59 37.64 -30.16
CA GLY A 98 -28.85 36.90 -31.39
C GLY A 98 -28.61 35.39 -31.31
N GLU A 99 -29.49 34.68 -30.61
CA GLU A 99 -29.57 33.22 -30.52
C GLU A 99 -29.79 32.57 -31.91
N ARG A 100 -29.06 31.49 -32.25
CA ARG A 100 -29.58 30.41 -33.11
C ARG A 100 -28.68 29.16 -33.13
N ARG A 101 -29.31 28.03 -32.82
CA ARG A 101 -28.82 26.65 -32.93
C ARG A 101 -28.76 26.20 -34.40
N HIS A 102 -27.78 25.38 -34.76
CA HIS A 102 -27.84 24.56 -35.98
C HIS A 102 -27.60 23.08 -35.69
N HIS A 103 -28.65 22.30 -35.95
CA HIS A 103 -28.65 20.85 -36.13
C HIS A 103 -28.21 20.51 -37.56
N LEU A 104 -27.45 19.42 -37.73
CA LEU A 104 -27.19 18.75 -39.00
C LEU A 104 -28.00 17.44 -39.05
N PRO A 105 -28.63 17.09 -40.19
CA PRO A 105 -29.36 15.82 -40.36
C PRO A 105 -28.59 14.82 -41.24
N CYS A 106 -28.77 13.52 -40.97
CA CYS A 106 -28.52 12.46 -41.95
C CYS A 106 -29.79 11.62 -42.13
N GLN A 107 -30.21 11.51 -43.39
CA GLN A 107 -31.45 10.86 -43.85
C GLN A 107 -31.31 9.35 -44.01
N ALA A 108 -32.43 8.66 -43.79
CA ALA A 108 -32.68 7.26 -44.06
C ALA A 108 -32.95 6.99 -45.55
N ARG A 109 -32.62 5.78 -46.01
CA ARG A 109 -33.17 5.20 -47.25
C ARG A 109 -33.64 3.77 -47.01
N ASP A 110 -34.93 3.59 -47.24
CA ASP A 110 -35.71 2.36 -47.31
C ASP A 110 -35.49 1.64 -48.66
N LEU A 111 -35.47 0.31 -48.67
CA LEU A 111 -35.74 -0.50 -49.88
C LEU A 111 -36.43 -1.83 -49.49
N ARG A 112 -37.62 -2.07 -50.07
CA ARG A 112 -38.39 -3.33 -49.99
C ARG A 112 -38.19 -4.20 -51.24
N ARG A 113 -38.21 -5.52 -51.00
CA ARG A 113 -38.82 -6.67 -51.74
C ARG A 113 -38.53 -6.92 -53.24
N GLN A 114 -38.17 -8.18 -53.56
CA GLN A 114 -39.00 -9.21 -54.25
C GLN A 114 -38.27 -10.59 -54.21
N GLN A 115 -38.92 -11.68 -53.72
CA GLN A 115 -39.33 -12.94 -54.43
C GLN A 115 -38.18 -13.72 -55.12
N GLY A 116 -37.91 -15.03 -54.98
CA GLY A 116 -38.61 -16.22 -54.45
C GLY A 116 -38.55 -17.34 -55.51
N VAL A 117 -37.94 -18.52 -55.25
CA VAL A 117 -38.17 -19.87 -55.87
C VAL A 117 -37.36 -20.91 -55.06
N GLY A 118 -37.94 -22.09 -54.75
CA GLY A 118 -37.33 -23.15 -53.93
C GLY A 118 -37.17 -24.51 -54.61
N ARG A 119 -36.76 -25.54 -53.82
CA ARG A 119 -37.24 -26.95 -53.81
C ARG A 119 -36.29 -27.87 -52.99
N ASP A 120 -36.93 -28.73 -52.17
CA ASP A 120 -36.73 -30.18 -51.88
C ASP A 120 -35.31 -30.73 -51.61
N ALA A 121 -35.03 -31.73 -50.75
CA ALA A 121 -35.71 -32.53 -49.73
C ALA A 121 -34.61 -33.45 -49.12
N ALA A 122 -34.71 -33.87 -47.84
CA ALA A 122 -34.43 -35.24 -47.38
C ALA A 122 -34.40 -35.37 -45.83
N ASP A 123 -34.92 -36.51 -45.41
CA ASP A 123 -35.30 -37.02 -44.09
C ASP A 123 -34.12 -37.55 -43.26
N GLY A 124 -34.30 -37.68 -41.94
CA GLY A 124 -33.33 -38.29 -41.03
C GLY A 124 -33.59 -38.06 -39.54
N ARG A 125 -34.59 -38.75 -38.98
CA ARG A 125 -34.90 -38.83 -37.53
C ARG A 125 -33.73 -39.40 -36.69
N ARG A 126 -33.58 -38.94 -35.43
CA ARG A 126 -33.91 -39.71 -34.19
C ARG A 126 -33.59 -38.94 -32.89
N GLU A 127 -34.58 -38.99 -31.98
CA GLU A 127 -34.50 -39.17 -30.50
C GLU A 127 -33.75 -38.11 -29.64
N ALA A 128 -34.21 -37.63 -28.48
CA ALA A 128 -35.31 -37.99 -27.58
C ALA A 128 -35.53 -36.87 -26.51
N THR A 129 -36.75 -36.83 -25.94
CA THR A 129 -37.14 -36.34 -24.59
C THR A 129 -36.92 -34.85 -24.24
N GLY A 130 -37.81 -34.09 -23.60
CA GLY A 130 -39.09 -34.37 -22.96
C GLY A 130 -39.65 -33.07 -22.36
N ARG A 131 -40.83 -32.66 -22.85
CA ARG A 131 -41.99 -32.06 -22.14
C ARG A 131 -41.76 -31.31 -20.82
N PHE A 132 -42.09 -30.01 -20.80
CA PHE A 132 -42.83 -29.40 -19.67
C PHE A 132 -43.89 -28.43 -20.21
N GLY A 133 -45.14 -28.75 -19.88
CA GLY A 133 -46.34 -28.01 -20.29
C GLY A 133 -46.65 -26.86 -19.34
N ARG A 134 -47.23 -25.81 -19.91
CA ARG A 134 -47.93 -24.73 -19.20
C ARG A 134 -49.25 -25.24 -18.64
N HIS A 135 -49.57 -24.90 -17.40
CA HIS A 135 -50.94 -24.66 -16.98
C HIS A 135 -51.02 -23.41 -16.10
N HIS A 136 -51.90 -22.50 -16.52
CA HIS A 136 -52.43 -21.41 -15.72
C HIS A 136 -53.25 -21.96 -14.55
N ARG A 137 -53.15 -21.32 -13.37
CA ARG A 137 -54.32 -20.81 -12.64
C ARG A 137 -53.91 -19.91 -11.47
N THR A 138 -54.56 -18.75 -11.46
CA THR A 138 -54.75 -17.77 -10.39
C THR A 138 -55.18 -18.40 -9.06
N LEU A 139 -54.75 -17.81 -7.94
CA LEU A 139 -55.57 -17.40 -6.78
C LEU A 139 -54.70 -16.77 -5.67
N ARG A 140 -55.05 -15.53 -5.27
CA ARG A 140 -54.71 -14.92 -3.97
C ARG A 140 -55.55 -15.62 -2.88
N PRO A 141 -55.10 -15.70 -1.61
CA PRO A 141 -55.38 -14.59 -0.67
C PRO A 141 -54.31 -14.30 0.38
N PHE A 142 -54.47 -13.09 0.91
CA PHE A 142 -54.04 -12.51 2.20
C PHE A 142 -53.56 -13.46 3.31
N LEU A 143 -52.45 -13.09 3.95
CA LEU A 143 -52.35 -13.11 5.41
C LEU A 143 -51.50 -11.93 5.90
N ASP A 144 -52.19 -11.00 6.54
CA ASP A 144 -51.66 -9.96 7.42
C ASP A 144 -50.93 -10.61 8.61
N ILE A 145 -49.71 -10.17 8.89
CA ILE A 145 -49.09 -10.34 10.21
C ILE A 145 -48.84 -8.94 10.75
N SER A 146 -49.80 -8.49 11.56
CA SER A 146 -49.67 -7.30 12.39
C SER A 146 -48.71 -7.58 13.54
N LEU A 147 -47.51 -6.99 13.53
CA LEU A 147 -46.67 -6.90 14.71
C LEU A 147 -47.05 -5.64 15.48
N ARG A 148 -47.70 -5.82 16.64
CA ARG A 148 -48.07 -4.75 17.57
C ARG A 148 -46.80 -4.11 18.16
N ILE A 149 -46.62 -2.83 17.86
CA ILE A 149 -45.69 -1.94 18.58
C ILE A 149 -46.36 -1.58 19.90
N ILE A 150 -45.85 -2.12 21.01
CA ILE A 150 -46.14 -1.64 22.35
C ILE A 150 -45.20 -0.47 22.61
N GLY A 151 -45.78 0.72 22.77
CA GLY A 151 -45.06 1.89 23.23
C GLY A 151 -44.68 1.77 24.70
N SER A 152 -43.50 2.30 25.03
CA SER A 152 -43.23 2.87 26.34
C SER A 152 -42.03 3.81 26.22
N SER A 153 -42.35 5.10 26.26
CA SER A 153 -41.42 6.21 26.40
C SER A 153 -40.71 6.13 27.76
N GLY A 154 -39.38 6.19 27.76
CA GLY A 154 -38.59 6.18 29.00
C GLY A 154 -37.21 6.79 28.81
N ARG A 155 -37.15 8.10 28.59
CA ARG A 155 -35.92 8.91 28.67
C ARG A 155 -35.47 8.95 30.13
N ILE A 156 -34.38 8.28 30.47
CA ILE A 156 -33.66 8.51 31.74
C ILE A 156 -32.60 9.57 31.45
N ILE A 157 -32.94 10.83 31.74
CA ILE A 157 -31.99 11.94 31.85
C ILE A 157 -31.59 11.99 33.32
N ALA A 158 -30.38 11.55 33.63
CA ALA A 158 -29.79 11.77 34.95
C ALA A 158 -29.45 13.25 35.10
N GLN A 159 -30.23 13.97 35.91
CA GLN A 159 -29.89 15.31 36.38
C GLN A 159 -28.93 15.19 37.58
N PRO A 160 -27.85 15.99 37.64
CA PRO A 160 -27.06 16.11 38.86
C PRO A 160 -27.87 16.82 39.96
N PRO A 161 -27.66 16.47 41.24
CA PRO A 161 -28.38 17.09 42.36
C PRO A 161 -28.03 18.58 42.48
N LYS A 162 -29.06 19.39 42.76
CA LYS A 162 -28.95 20.80 43.15
C LYS A 162 -28.17 20.90 44.46
N GLU A 163 -27.09 21.67 44.47
CA GLU A 163 -26.47 22.15 45.70
C GLU A 163 -27.25 23.39 46.19
N ASP A 164 -27.72 23.33 47.43
CA ASP A 164 -28.30 24.47 48.12
C ASP A 164 -27.19 25.46 48.55
N PRO A 165 -27.45 26.78 48.50
CA PRO A 165 -26.45 27.81 48.78
C PRO A 165 -26.08 27.86 50.27
N VAL A 166 -24.78 27.84 50.54
CA VAL A 166 -24.18 28.07 51.86
C VAL A 166 -24.49 29.50 52.34
N PRO A 167 -24.97 29.70 53.58
CA PRO A 167 -25.25 31.03 54.10
C PRO A 167 -23.95 31.79 54.43
N LEU A 168 -23.85 33.00 53.88
CA LEU A 168 -22.83 34.00 54.20
C LEU A 168 -23.03 34.50 55.65
N THR A 169 -22.15 34.09 56.55
CA THR A 169 -22.03 34.73 57.87
C THR A 169 -21.23 36.01 57.76
N SER A 170 -21.87 37.10 58.15
CA SER A 170 -21.34 38.45 58.25
C SER A 170 -20.66 38.69 59.61
N ARG A 171 -19.71 39.64 59.63
CA ARG A 171 -19.21 40.55 60.70
C ARG A 171 -17.71 40.42 61.02
N PRO A 172 -17.07 41.47 61.60
CA PRO A 172 -17.24 42.91 61.40
C PRO A 172 -15.92 43.64 61.07
N ALA A 173 -16.06 44.90 60.69
CA ALA A 173 -14.99 45.84 60.38
C ALA A 173 -14.00 46.05 61.54
N PHE A 174 -12.70 46.01 61.24
CA PHE A 174 -11.68 46.70 62.02
C PHE A 174 -10.90 47.65 61.11
N ARG A 175 -11.21 48.94 61.26
CA ARG A 175 -10.39 50.05 60.75
C ARG A 175 -9.06 50.07 61.52
N ARG A 176 -7.94 49.93 60.82
CA ARG A 176 -6.68 50.55 61.23
C ARG A 176 -5.94 51.07 60.01
N SER A 177 -5.95 52.38 59.89
CA SER A 177 -5.06 53.17 59.04
C SER A 177 -3.62 52.99 59.54
N VAL A 178 -2.71 52.54 58.67
CA VAL A 178 -1.27 52.78 58.83
C VAL A 178 -0.69 53.13 57.46
N ALA A 179 0.14 54.16 57.50
CA ALA A 179 0.65 54.93 56.40
C ALA A 179 1.54 54.17 55.40
N THR A 180 1.47 54.67 54.17
CA THR A 180 2.44 54.59 53.08
C THR A 180 3.90 54.40 53.50
N PHE A 181 4.53 53.33 52.99
CA PHE A 181 5.94 53.33 52.59
C PHE A 181 6.09 52.42 51.37
N VAL A 182 6.31 53.04 50.20
CA VAL A 182 6.80 52.36 48.99
C VAL A 182 8.33 52.33 49.10
N PRO A 183 8.94 51.15 48.95
CA PRO A 183 10.03 51.06 47.99
C PRO A 183 9.81 49.91 47.02
N ALA A 184 10.06 50.22 45.75
CA ALA A 184 10.09 49.30 44.64
C ALA A 184 11.17 48.22 44.83
N VAL A 185 10.75 46.97 44.95
CA VAL A 185 11.52 45.79 44.52
C VAL A 185 10.55 44.86 43.80
N THR A 186 10.37 45.13 42.52
CA THR A 186 9.55 44.35 41.60
C THR A 186 10.25 43.04 41.25
N ALA A 187 9.57 41.93 41.59
CA ALA A 187 9.48 40.68 40.83
C ALA A 187 10.78 40.04 40.31
N LEU A 188 11.33 39.07 41.04
CA LEU A 188 12.21 38.06 40.47
C LEU A 188 12.09 36.70 41.21
N ALA A 189 10.89 36.13 41.23
CA ALA A 189 10.69 34.73 41.64
C ALA A 189 9.44 34.13 40.97
N ALA A 190 9.28 34.36 39.66
CA ALA A 190 8.45 33.50 38.82
C ALA A 190 9.39 32.54 38.10
N LEU A 191 9.96 31.57 38.84
CA LEU A 191 10.56 30.39 38.24
C LEU A 191 9.45 29.72 37.43
N SER A 192 9.57 29.90 36.13
CA SER A 192 8.63 29.44 35.13
C SER A 192 8.57 27.91 35.21
N LEU A 193 7.53 27.39 35.86
CA LEU A 193 7.00 26.08 35.52
C LEU A 193 6.44 26.24 34.10
N SER A 194 7.31 26.25 33.10
CA SER A 194 6.88 25.94 31.75
C SER A 194 6.23 24.57 31.86
N PRO A 195 4.91 24.41 31.59
CA PRO A 195 4.37 23.08 31.42
C PRO A 195 5.26 22.42 30.37
N ALA A 196 5.85 21.27 30.70
CA ALA A 196 6.50 20.47 29.68
C ALA A 196 5.46 20.36 28.57
N ALA A 197 5.76 20.92 27.40
CA ALA A 197 4.92 20.76 26.24
C ALA A 197 4.96 19.26 25.97
N GLN A 198 3.98 18.54 26.52
CA GLN A 198 3.76 17.15 26.21
C GLN A 198 3.48 17.19 24.71
N ALA A 199 4.48 16.83 23.91
CA ALA A 199 4.33 16.83 22.47
C ALA A 199 3.06 16.04 22.19
N ALA A 200 2.04 16.72 21.64
CA ALA A 200 0.80 16.06 21.27
C ALA A 200 1.21 14.86 20.42
N ALA A 201 0.78 13.66 20.83
CA ALA A 201 1.23 12.46 20.15
C ALA A 201 0.91 12.59 18.65
N PRO A 202 1.76 12.06 17.76
CA PRO A 202 1.67 12.40 16.34
C PRO A 202 0.33 11.98 15.77
N GLU A 203 -0.34 12.87 15.03
CA GLU A 203 -1.43 12.46 14.14
C GLU A 203 -0.83 11.63 13.00
N TYR A 204 -1.21 10.36 12.94
CA TYR A 204 -0.74 9.41 11.94
C TYR A 204 -1.83 9.15 10.91
N VAL A 205 -1.52 9.37 9.63
CA VAL A 205 -2.39 9.02 8.51
C VAL A 205 -1.79 7.86 7.73
N ALA A 206 -2.58 6.80 7.53
CA ALA A 206 -2.21 5.69 6.65
C ALA A 206 -2.97 5.80 5.33
N LEU A 207 -2.21 5.91 4.24
CA LEU A 207 -2.68 5.95 2.86
C LEU A 207 -2.24 4.66 2.15
N GLY A 208 -3.01 4.21 1.17
CA GLY A 208 -2.57 3.14 0.29
C GLY A 208 -3.66 2.23 -0.23
N ASP A 209 -3.17 1.14 -0.84
CA ASP A 209 -3.98 0.10 -1.46
C ASP A 209 -4.23 -1.11 -0.54
N SER A 210 -4.64 -2.23 -1.13
CA SER A 210 -4.95 -3.47 -0.42
C SER A 210 -3.76 -4.06 0.35
N MET A 211 -2.53 -3.77 -0.06
CA MET A 211 -1.33 -4.24 0.64
C MET A 211 -1.08 -3.47 1.94
N ALA A 212 -1.75 -2.33 2.12
CA ALA A 212 -1.80 -1.61 3.38
C ALA A 212 -3.12 -1.80 4.13
N SER A 213 -4.22 -2.12 3.43
CA SER A 213 -5.53 -2.28 4.08
C SER A 213 -5.67 -3.64 4.78
N GLY A 214 -4.97 -4.68 4.34
CA GLY A 214 -5.07 -6.02 4.91
C GLY A 214 -6.44 -6.68 4.69
N PRO A 215 -6.93 -6.81 3.43
CA PRO A 215 -8.25 -7.36 3.15
C PRO A 215 -8.41 -8.79 3.62
N LEU A 216 -9.60 -9.10 4.13
CA LEU A 216 -10.00 -10.39 4.71
C LEU A 216 -9.19 -10.82 5.95
N ILE A 217 -8.26 -10.00 6.44
CA ILE A 217 -7.76 -10.13 7.80
C ILE A 217 -8.90 -9.66 8.74
N PRO A 218 -9.17 -10.32 9.88
CA PRO A 218 -10.33 -10.03 10.74
C PRO A 218 -10.48 -8.55 11.16
N ASN A 219 -11.68 -8.20 11.63
CA ASN A 219 -12.02 -6.87 12.14
C ASN A 219 -11.92 -5.76 11.07
N ILE A 220 -12.70 -5.90 10.00
CA ILE A 220 -12.80 -4.88 8.94
C ILE A 220 -13.53 -3.64 9.47
N THR A 221 -13.01 -2.46 9.14
CA THR A 221 -13.54 -1.15 9.56
C THR A 221 -13.89 -0.26 8.37
N GLY A 222 -14.85 0.65 8.59
CA GLY A 222 -15.35 1.55 7.56
C GLY A 222 -16.05 0.83 6.42
N ASN A 223 -15.83 1.28 5.18
CA ASN A 223 -16.43 0.66 4.00
C ASN A 223 -15.84 -0.75 3.81
N VAL A 224 -16.71 -1.76 3.78
CA VAL A 224 -16.32 -3.17 3.65
C VAL A 224 -15.56 -3.47 2.35
N GLY A 225 -15.81 -2.74 1.27
CA GLY A 225 -15.08 -2.89 0.00
C GLY A 225 -13.66 -2.37 0.02
N CYS A 226 -13.31 -1.54 1.01
CA CYS A 226 -11.90 -1.20 1.24
C CYS A 226 -11.13 -2.35 1.90
N GLY A 227 -11.80 -3.31 2.55
CA GLY A 227 -11.13 -4.42 3.22
C GLY A 227 -10.07 -3.94 4.22
N ARG A 228 -10.38 -2.88 4.99
CA ARG A 228 -9.45 -2.26 5.93
C ARG A 228 -9.53 -2.93 7.30
N SER A 229 -8.59 -3.81 7.60
CA SER A 229 -8.51 -4.55 8.86
C SER A 229 -7.86 -3.73 9.97
N THR A 230 -8.35 -3.87 11.22
CA THR A 230 -7.63 -3.35 12.40
C THR A 230 -6.34 -4.13 12.72
N HIS A 231 -5.98 -5.13 11.92
CA HIS A 231 -4.75 -5.90 12.03
C HIS A 231 -3.84 -5.71 10.80
N ASN A 232 -3.96 -4.58 10.11
CA ASN A 232 -2.96 -4.16 9.13
C ASN A 232 -1.74 -3.51 9.82
N TYR A 233 -0.68 -3.25 9.05
CA TYR A 233 0.55 -2.68 9.61
C TYR A 233 0.32 -1.31 10.24
N ALA A 234 -0.64 -0.52 9.74
CA ALA A 234 -0.89 0.82 10.25
C ALA A 234 -1.43 0.78 11.69
N HIS A 235 -2.37 -0.11 11.98
CA HIS A 235 -2.88 -0.31 13.33
C HIS A 235 -1.81 -0.84 14.29
N TYR A 236 -0.97 -1.79 13.86
CA TYR A 236 0.16 -2.26 14.66
C TYR A 236 1.21 -1.17 14.92
N LEU A 237 1.51 -0.35 13.90
CA LEU A 237 2.45 0.75 14.00
C LEU A 237 1.93 1.84 14.94
N ALA A 238 0.65 2.20 14.84
CA ALA A 238 0.01 3.16 15.73
C ALA A 238 0.12 2.75 17.21
N SER A 239 -0.12 1.47 17.51
CA SER A 239 0.09 0.92 18.84
C SER A 239 1.56 0.97 19.27
N THR A 240 2.48 0.56 18.40
CA THR A 240 3.93 0.52 18.68
C THR A 240 4.54 1.91 18.92
N LEU A 241 4.01 2.94 18.27
CA LEU A 241 4.49 4.32 18.37
C LEU A 241 3.73 5.16 19.41
N ASN A 242 2.63 4.63 19.98
CA ASN A 242 1.75 5.35 20.91
C ASN A 242 1.30 6.71 20.34
N VAL A 243 0.81 6.69 19.09
CA VAL A 243 0.33 7.89 18.37
C VAL A 243 -0.94 8.46 19.02
N ALA A 244 -1.22 9.76 18.85
CA ALA A 244 -2.45 10.37 19.44
C ALA A 244 -3.72 9.86 18.74
N GLY A 245 -3.58 9.57 17.44
CA GLY A 245 -4.67 9.11 16.61
C GLY A 245 -4.13 8.51 15.32
N LEU A 246 -4.84 7.50 14.84
CA LEU A 246 -4.65 6.91 13.53
C LEU A 246 -5.87 7.25 12.66
N ASN A 247 -5.63 7.92 11.54
CA ASN A 247 -6.59 8.01 10.45
C ASN A 247 -6.16 7.06 9.34
N ASP A 248 -6.64 5.82 9.42
CA ASP A 248 -6.39 4.81 8.40
C ASP A 248 -7.48 4.88 7.32
N VAL A 249 -7.09 5.36 6.15
CA VAL A 249 -7.91 5.48 4.94
C VAL A 249 -7.39 4.61 3.80
N THR A 250 -6.59 3.59 4.11
CA THR A 250 -6.16 2.57 3.15
C THR A 250 -7.39 1.87 2.56
N CYS A 251 -7.34 1.54 1.27
CA CYS A 251 -8.48 0.96 0.59
C CYS A 251 -8.05 -0.02 -0.52
N SER A 252 -8.60 -1.23 -0.45
CA SER A 252 -8.42 -2.24 -1.49
C SER A 252 -8.81 -1.72 -2.87
N GLY A 253 -7.98 -2.00 -3.87
CA GLY A 253 -8.18 -1.54 -5.26
C GLY A 253 -7.76 -0.09 -5.52
N ALA A 254 -7.29 0.66 -4.52
CA ALA A 254 -6.82 2.02 -4.74
C ALA A 254 -5.59 2.04 -5.67
N SER A 255 -5.67 2.78 -6.77
CA SER A 255 -4.53 3.33 -7.52
C SER A 255 -4.25 4.79 -7.18
N THR A 256 -3.16 5.36 -7.70
CA THR A 256 -2.72 6.74 -7.44
C THR A 256 -3.81 7.81 -7.64
N LYS A 257 -4.73 7.61 -8.60
CA LYS A 257 -5.83 8.57 -8.83
C LYS A 257 -6.74 8.75 -7.61
N HIS A 258 -6.89 7.73 -6.77
CA HIS A 258 -7.77 7.77 -5.60
C HIS A 258 -7.17 8.55 -4.42
N MET A 259 -5.94 9.06 -4.58
CA MET A 259 -5.42 10.07 -3.68
C MET A 259 -6.24 11.36 -3.77
N THR A 260 -6.66 11.75 -4.98
CA THR A 260 -7.37 13.01 -5.25
C THR A 260 -8.80 12.82 -5.73
N GLN A 261 -9.21 11.59 -6.03
CA GLN A 261 -10.55 11.25 -6.51
C GLN A 261 -11.23 10.24 -5.58
N SER A 262 -12.55 10.31 -5.50
CA SER A 262 -13.35 9.29 -4.82
C SER A 262 -13.15 7.92 -5.47
N GLN A 263 -13.29 6.86 -4.67
CA GLN A 263 -13.18 5.49 -5.11
C GLN A 263 -14.50 4.76 -4.96
N ASP A 264 -15.01 4.21 -6.07
CA ASP A 264 -16.10 3.24 -6.02
C ASP A 264 -15.55 1.88 -5.56
N THR A 265 -16.23 1.30 -4.59
CA THR A 265 -15.79 0.08 -3.91
C THR A 265 -16.72 -1.08 -4.23
N SER A 266 -16.17 -2.30 -4.26
CA SER A 266 -16.96 -3.51 -4.43
C SER A 266 -16.33 -4.69 -3.70
N VAL A 267 -17.15 -5.67 -3.34
CA VAL A 267 -16.72 -6.97 -2.83
C VAL A 267 -17.27 -8.03 -3.77
N ALA A 268 -16.39 -8.84 -4.36
CA ALA A 268 -16.78 -9.87 -5.33
C ALA A 268 -17.69 -9.35 -6.47
N GLY A 269 -17.41 -8.14 -6.96
CA GLY A 269 -18.19 -7.48 -8.00
C GLY A 269 -19.51 -6.84 -7.54
N VAL A 270 -19.85 -6.96 -6.25
CA VAL A 270 -21.04 -6.30 -5.67
C VAL A 270 -20.64 -4.92 -5.16
N PRO A 271 -21.24 -3.82 -5.64
CA PRO A 271 -20.93 -2.48 -5.15
C PRO A 271 -21.17 -2.33 -3.65
N THR A 272 -20.23 -1.68 -2.96
CA THR A 272 -20.30 -1.41 -1.51
C THR A 272 -20.32 0.09 -1.20
N GLY A 273 -20.49 0.92 -2.24
CA GLY A 273 -20.57 2.38 -2.15
C GLY A 273 -19.27 3.06 -2.59
N THR A 274 -19.19 4.36 -2.30
CA THR A 274 -18.08 5.22 -2.71
C THR A 274 -17.39 5.77 -1.46
N VAL A 275 -16.06 5.78 -1.44
CA VAL A 275 -15.24 6.41 -0.40
C VAL A 275 -14.58 7.69 -0.93
N PRO A 276 -14.35 8.71 -0.09
CA PRO A 276 -13.73 9.97 -0.52
C PRO A 276 -12.27 9.79 -0.95
N PRO A 277 -11.67 10.79 -1.62
CA PRO A 277 -10.23 10.84 -1.86
C PRO A 277 -9.42 10.59 -0.59
N GLN A 278 -8.36 9.79 -0.68
CA GLN A 278 -7.55 9.50 0.51
C GLN A 278 -6.83 10.74 1.07
N PHE A 279 -6.52 11.74 0.22
CA PHE A 279 -5.92 12.99 0.67
C PHE A 279 -6.83 13.88 1.52
N ASP A 280 -8.12 13.56 1.63
CA ASP A 280 -9.03 14.26 2.55
C ASP A 280 -8.69 13.95 4.02
N ALA A 281 -7.93 12.88 4.27
CA ALA A 281 -7.43 12.52 5.60
C ALA A 281 -6.23 13.36 6.07
N LEU A 282 -5.54 14.03 5.14
CA LEU A 282 -4.31 14.78 5.42
C LEU A 282 -4.61 16.20 5.90
N THR A 283 -3.91 16.62 6.95
CA THR A 283 -3.98 17.99 7.48
C THR A 283 -2.57 18.57 7.62
N ALA A 284 -2.48 19.89 7.82
CA ALA A 284 -1.20 20.53 8.17
C ALA A 284 -0.66 20.06 9.54
N GLY A 285 -1.53 19.49 10.39
CA GLY A 285 -1.19 18.93 11.69
C GLY A 285 -0.61 17.50 11.64
N THR A 286 -0.83 16.77 10.55
CA THR A 286 -0.34 15.40 10.37
C THR A 286 1.18 15.33 10.56
N LYS A 287 1.63 14.38 11.39
CA LYS A 287 3.06 14.22 11.77
C LYS A 287 3.71 12.98 11.17
N LEU A 288 2.94 11.94 10.89
CA LEU A 288 3.40 10.73 10.23
C LEU A 288 2.44 10.37 9.10
N VAL A 289 3.00 10.04 7.94
CA VAL A 289 2.26 9.44 6.82
C VAL A 289 2.95 8.15 6.41
N THR A 290 2.21 7.06 6.29
CA THR A 290 2.67 5.85 5.58
C THR A 290 1.91 5.70 4.27
N LEU A 291 2.60 5.33 3.20
CA LEU A 291 2.02 5.12 1.87
C LEU A 291 2.49 3.79 1.28
N THR A 292 1.53 2.98 0.81
CA THR A 292 1.78 1.81 -0.05
C THR A 292 0.83 1.89 -1.24
N ILE A 293 1.33 2.20 -2.44
CA ILE A 293 0.48 2.45 -3.62
C ILE A 293 1.21 2.09 -4.91
N GLY A 294 0.45 1.80 -5.98
CA GLY A 294 0.97 1.59 -7.33
C GLY A 294 0.73 0.21 -7.93
N GLY A 295 0.49 -0.82 -7.11
CA GLY A 295 0.27 -2.19 -7.58
C GLY A 295 -0.96 -2.26 -8.50
N ASN A 296 -2.00 -1.50 -8.16
CA ASN A 296 -3.21 -1.36 -8.97
C ASN A 296 -3.01 -0.49 -10.22
N ASP A 297 -2.08 0.48 -10.22
CA ASP A 297 -1.71 1.25 -11.41
C ASP A 297 -1.06 0.35 -12.47
N ALA A 298 -0.25 -0.62 -12.05
CA ALA A 298 0.39 -1.61 -12.91
C ALA A 298 -0.47 -2.87 -13.18
N GLY A 299 -1.50 -3.11 -12.36
CA GLY A 299 -2.37 -4.29 -12.47
C GLY A 299 -1.72 -5.58 -11.97
N LEU A 300 -0.78 -5.51 -11.03
CA LEU A 300 0.09 -6.63 -10.65
C LEU A 300 -0.67 -7.87 -10.14
N VAL A 301 -1.74 -7.69 -9.36
CA VAL A 301 -2.55 -8.81 -8.86
C VAL A 301 -3.25 -9.55 -10.01
N GLY A 302 -3.79 -8.82 -10.98
CA GLY A 302 -4.41 -9.42 -12.18
C GLY A 302 -3.39 -10.17 -13.03
N VAL A 303 -2.22 -9.57 -13.26
CA VAL A 303 -1.10 -10.23 -13.94
C VAL A 303 -0.72 -11.54 -13.25
N ALA A 304 -0.58 -11.52 -11.92
CA ALA A 304 -0.25 -12.71 -11.16
C ALA A 304 -1.35 -13.79 -11.26
N GLN A 305 -2.63 -13.42 -11.24
CA GLN A 305 -3.76 -14.35 -11.43
C GLN A 305 -3.72 -15.04 -12.80
N ASP A 306 -3.40 -14.29 -13.86
CA ASP A 306 -3.26 -14.84 -15.21
C ASP A 306 -2.10 -15.84 -15.35
N CYS A 307 -1.09 -15.75 -14.47
CA CYS A 307 0.08 -16.62 -14.53
C CYS A 307 -0.12 -18.04 -13.97
N THR A 308 -1.31 -18.37 -13.47
CA THR A 308 -1.57 -19.72 -12.94
C THR A 308 -1.54 -20.77 -14.05
N THR A 309 -0.89 -21.91 -13.79
CA THR A 309 -0.72 -22.98 -14.78
C THR A 309 -0.69 -24.38 -14.17
N SER A 310 -1.23 -25.33 -14.92
CA SER A 310 -1.15 -26.77 -14.62
C SER A 310 0.15 -27.42 -15.11
N SER A 311 0.95 -26.70 -15.91
CA SER A 311 2.24 -27.18 -16.42
C SER A 311 3.40 -26.57 -15.61
N PRO A 312 4.40 -27.37 -15.18
CA PRO A 312 5.53 -26.89 -14.38
C PRO A 312 6.61 -26.16 -15.19
N SER A 313 6.54 -26.15 -16.52
CA SER A 313 7.64 -25.74 -17.40
C SER A 313 7.27 -24.57 -18.32
N GLY A 314 8.30 -23.84 -18.77
CA GLY A 314 8.16 -22.72 -19.71
C GLY A 314 7.94 -21.39 -19.01
N THR A 315 7.46 -20.41 -19.77
CA THR A 315 7.14 -19.05 -19.32
C THR A 315 5.83 -18.53 -19.93
N PRO A 316 4.73 -19.32 -19.96
CA PRO A 316 3.51 -18.94 -20.70
C PRO A 316 2.98 -17.56 -20.30
N CYS A 317 3.12 -17.16 -19.03
CA CYS A 317 2.65 -15.86 -18.57
C CYS A 317 3.55 -14.72 -19.07
N LYS A 318 4.86 -14.83 -18.83
CA LYS A 318 5.81 -13.83 -19.33
C LYS A 318 5.74 -13.73 -20.86
N ASP A 319 5.62 -14.85 -21.57
CA ASP A 319 5.53 -14.87 -23.03
C ASP A 319 4.29 -14.10 -23.50
N GLN A 320 3.14 -14.23 -22.81
CA GLN A 320 1.95 -13.43 -23.06
C GLN A 320 2.17 -11.93 -22.83
N TYR A 321 2.84 -11.55 -21.74
CA TYR A 321 3.05 -10.14 -21.38
C TYR A 321 4.20 -9.45 -22.10
N THR A 322 5.04 -10.24 -22.81
CA THR A 322 6.21 -9.78 -23.58
C THR A 322 6.08 -10.00 -25.09
N GLN A 323 4.87 -10.33 -25.58
CA GLN A 323 4.62 -10.50 -27.01
C GLN A 323 5.05 -9.27 -27.81
N GLY A 324 5.68 -9.50 -28.96
CA GLY A 324 6.25 -8.42 -29.78
C GLY A 324 7.52 -7.78 -29.20
N GLY A 325 8.16 -8.40 -28.20
CA GLY A 325 9.42 -7.94 -27.62
C GLY A 325 9.27 -6.81 -26.60
N VAL A 326 8.04 -6.51 -26.18
CA VAL A 326 7.71 -5.41 -25.28
C VAL A 326 7.09 -5.95 -24.01
N ASP A 327 7.73 -5.73 -22.87
CA ASP A 327 7.14 -6.04 -21.56
C ASP A 327 6.09 -4.98 -21.18
N THR A 328 4.83 -5.33 -21.40
CA THR A 328 3.70 -4.44 -21.14
C THR A 328 3.50 -4.15 -19.64
N VAL A 329 3.94 -5.03 -18.75
CA VAL A 329 3.89 -4.81 -17.30
C VAL A 329 4.97 -3.80 -16.89
N ALA A 330 6.18 -3.95 -17.42
CA ALA A 330 7.25 -2.96 -17.22
C ALA A 330 6.84 -1.56 -17.71
N GLN A 331 6.18 -1.45 -18.87
CA GLN A 331 5.66 -0.17 -19.36
C GLN A 331 4.64 0.48 -18.42
N ARG A 332 3.73 -0.31 -17.83
CA ARG A 332 2.76 0.22 -16.86
C ARG A 332 3.45 0.69 -15.58
N ILE A 333 4.48 -0.03 -15.11
CA ILE A 333 5.31 0.37 -13.97
C ILE A 333 6.04 1.69 -14.27
N ASP A 334 6.57 1.85 -15.48
CA ASP A 334 7.25 3.09 -15.88
C ASP A 334 6.27 4.26 -15.98
N ALA A 335 5.06 4.02 -16.47
CA ALA A 335 3.99 5.00 -16.51
C ALA A 335 3.43 5.36 -15.11
N PHE A 336 3.72 4.57 -14.09
CA PHE A 336 3.39 4.87 -12.70
C PHE A 336 4.36 5.88 -12.06
N GLU A 337 5.63 5.90 -12.47
CA GLU A 337 6.67 6.76 -11.88
C GLU A 337 6.26 8.24 -11.74
N PRO A 338 5.83 8.94 -12.80
CA PRO A 338 5.40 10.34 -12.67
C PRO A 338 4.12 10.51 -11.83
N LYS A 339 3.25 9.50 -11.76
CA LYS A 339 2.04 9.54 -10.92
C LYS A 339 2.41 9.43 -9.45
N LEU A 340 3.37 8.58 -9.09
CA LEU A 340 3.88 8.50 -7.74
C LEU A 340 4.51 9.83 -7.31
N SER A 341 5.32 10.46 -8.17
CA SER A 341 5.86 11.80 -7.89
C SER A 341 4.76 12.78 -7.48
N ALA A 342 3.67 12.85 -8.25
CA ALA A 342 2.55 13.73 -7.96
C ALA A 342 1.84 13.39 -6.64
N VAL A 343 1.77 12.10 -6.27
CA VAL A 343 1.25 11.68 -4.97
C VAL A 343 2.16 12.18 -3.83
N LEU A 344 3.48 12.03 -3.97
CA LEU A 344 4.44 12.48 -2.95
C LEU A 344 4.41 14.01 -2.79
N ASP A 345 4.34 14.75 -3.89
CA ASP A 345 4.14 16.21 -3.89
C ASP A 345 2.84 16.60 -3.18
N GLY A 346 1.74 15.89 -3.47
CA GLY A 346 0.44 16.14 -2.84
C GLY A 346 0.45 15.91 -1.32
N ILE A 347 1.16 14.87 -0.85
CA ILE A 347 1.36 14.63 0.58
C ILE A 347 2.15 15.78 1.21
N ARG A 348 3.26 16.19 0.59
CA ARG A 348 4.08 17.30 1.09
C ARG A 348 3.30 18.61 1.15
N ALA A 349 2.47 18.90 0.15
CA ALA A 349 1.67 20.12 0.10
C ALA A 349 0.62 20.16 1.22
N LYS A 350 -0.05 19.04 1.50
CA LYS A 350 -1.11 18.95 2.52
C LYS A 350 -0.58 18.80 3.94
N SER A 351 0.56 18.13 4.10
CA SER A 351 1.18 17.82 5.39
C SER A 351 2.68 18.16 5.37
N PRO A 352 3.03 19.46 5.30
CA PRO A 352 4.41 19.91 5.04
C PRO A 352 5.41 19.48 6.13
N GLN A 353 4.93 19.25 7.34
CA GLN A 353 5.73 18.85 8.50
C GLN A 353 5.70 17.33 8.76
N ALA A 354 4.96 16.54 7.98
CA ALA A 354 4.89 15.11 8.21
C ALA A 354 6.19 14.41 7.83
N ARG A 355 6.61 13.44 8.66
CA ARG A 355 7.55 12.40 8.22
C ARG A 355 6.77 11.45 7.32
N VAL A 356 7.20 11.33 6.06
CA VAL A 356 6.55 10.46 5.08
C VAL A 356 7.40 9.20 4.87
N VAL A 357 6.75 8.06 5.05
CA VAL A 357 7.30 6.73 4.84
C VAL A 357 6.56 6.07 3.69
N VAL A 358 7.29 5.71 2.63
CA VAL A 358 6.74 5.02 1.47
C VAL A 358 7.26 3.59 1.49
N THR A 359 6.37 2.62 1.62
CA THR A 359 6.77 1.21 1.62
C THR A 359 6.79 0.67 0.19
N GLY A 360 7.76 -0.19 -0.10
CA GLY A 360 7.67 -1.08 -1.25
C GLY A 360 6.71 -2.23 -0.96
N TYR A 361 6.54 -3.12 -1.94
CA TYR A 361 5.88 -4.39 -1.72
C TYR A 361 6.87 -5.47 -1.24
N GLY A 362 6.38 -6.48 -0.52
CA GLY A 362 7.21 -7.55 0.02
C GLY A 362 7.73 -8.56 -1.01
N LEU A 363 8.33 -9.65 -0.50
CA LEU A 363 8.71 -10.80 -1.32
C LEU A 363 7.49 -11.70 -1.53
N TYR A 364 7.02 -11.81 -2.77
CA TYR A 364 5.82 -12.60 -3.08
C TYR A 364 6.16 -14.07 -3.28
N ILE A 365 7.21 -14.33 -4.06
CA ILE A 365 7.58 -15.67 -4.46
C ILE A 365 9.10 -15.76 -4.52
N ARG A 366 9.67 -16.80 -3.90
CA ARG A 366 11.11 -17.06 -3.98
C ARG A 366 11.56 -17.37 -5.41
N GLN A 367 12.86 -17.27 -5.64
CA GLN A 367 13.48 -17.66 -6.90
C GLN A 367 13.07 -19.08 -7.31
N ASN A 368 12.72 -19.22 -8.59
CA ASN A 368 12.22 -20.42 -9.25
C ASN A 368 10.88 -20.96 -8.72
N GLY A 369 10.19 -20.21 -7.85
CA GLY A 369 8.88 -20.60 -7.32
C GLY A 369 8.87 -21.94 -6.59
N CYS A 370 7.68 -22.51 -6.43
CA CYS A 370 7.44 -23.74 -5.66
C CYS A 370 6.26 -24.53 -6.22
N TRP A 371 6.17 -24.64 -7.55
CA TRP A 371 5.16 -25.45 -8.20
C TRP A 371 5.16 -26.88 -7.62
N PRO A 372 4.00 -27.50 -7.32
CA PRO A 372 2.64 -27.00 -7.59
C PRO A 372 2.00 -26.19 -6.44
N ALA A 373 2.67 -26.01 -5.30
CA ALA A 373 2.09 -25.33 -4.14
C ALA A 373 1.67 -23.88 -4.45
N VAL A 374 2.51 -23.19 -5.22
CA VAL A 374 2.13 -21.97 -5.94
C VAL A 374 2.19 -22.32 -7.43
N PRO A 375 1.05 -22.39 -8.15
CA PRO A 375 0.95 -22.96 -9.49
C PRO A 375 1.45 -22.00 -10.57
N VAL A 376 2.71 -21.59 -10.46
CA VAL A 376 3.41 -20.72 -11.41
C VAL A 376 4.72 -21.41 -11.78
N THR A 377 5.11 -21.36 -13.06
CA THR A 377 6.38 -21.94 -13.51
C THR A 377 7.57 -21.26 -12.83
N ALA A 378 8.73 -21.91 -12.83
CA ALA A 378 9.96 -21.30 -12.31
C ALA A 378 10.33 -20.00 -13.04
N GLY A 379 10.14 -19.97 -14.37
CA GLY A 379 10.43 -18.80 -15.19
C GLY A 379 9.47 -17.64 -14.94
N ASP A 380 8.17 -17.92 -14.86
CA ASP A 380 7.14 -16.91 -14.56
C ASP A 380 7.26 -16.40 -13.12
N ALA A 381 7.63 -17.25 -12.15
CA ALA A 381 7.88 -16.84 -10.77
C ALA A 381 8.99 -15.79 -10.69
N ASN A 382 10.10 -16.04 -11.40
CA ASN A 382 11.22 -15.09 -11.47
C ASN A 382 10.81 -13.79 -12.16
N TRP A 383 10.02 -13.86 -13.22
CA TRP A 383 9.55 -12.66 -13.93
C TRP A 383 8.55 -11.85 -13.10
N LEU A 384 7.59 -12.48 -12.44
CA LEU A 384 6.64 -11.83 -11.53
C LEU A 384 7.35 -11.10 -10.39
N GLN A 385 8.25 -11.79 -9.68
CA GLN A 385 9.03 -11.14 -8.63
C GLN A 385 9.94 -10.05 -9.19
N GLY A 386 10.46 -10.21 -10.41
CA GLY A 386 11.19 -9.17 -11.14
C GLY A 386 10.36 -7.91 -11.38
N SER A 387 9.09 -8.05 -11.75
CA SER A 387 8.14 -6.93 -11.92
C SER A 387 7.87 -6.22 -10.59
N VAL A 388 7.69 -6.96 -9.49
CA VAL A 388 7.58 -6.38 -8.14
C VAL A 388 8.85 -5.61 -7.77
N ASN A 389 10.03 -6.18 -8.05
CA ASN A 389 11.31 -5.53 -7.78
C ASN A 389 11.50 -4.25 -8.62
N ARG A 390 11.04 -4.25 -9.88
CA ARG A 390 11.04 -3.03 -10.73
C ARG A 390 10.18 -1.94 -10.11
N MET A 391 8.96 -2.29 -9.69
CA MET A 391 8.04 -1.37 -9.00
C MET A 391 8.69 -0.78 -7.74
N ASN A 392 9.30 -1.63 -6.90
CA ASN A 392 10.02 -1.19 -5.71
C ASN A 392 11.20 -0.27 -6.05
N GLY A 393 11.90 -0.51 -7.15
CA GLY A 393 12.93 0.39 -7.65
C GLY A 393 12.40 1.78 -8.02
N VAL A 394 11.23 1.87 -8.66
CA VAL A 394 10.54 3.15 -8.93
C VAL A 394 10.17 3.83 -7.61
N ILE A 395 9.55 3.10 -6.68
CA ILE A 395 9.13 3.62 -5.38
C ILE A 395 10.32 4.17 -4.60
N ALA A 396 11.41 3.42 -4.51
CA ALA A 396 12.62 3.83 -3.81
C ALA A 396 13.24 5.10 -4.40
N ARG A 397 13.35 5.19 -5.73
CA ARG A 397 13.87 6.40 -6.40
C ARG A 397 13.00 7.61 -6.10
N GLN A 398 11.67 7.49 -6.28
CA GLN A 398 10.74 8.60 -6.05
C GLN A 398 10.71 9.03 -4.58
N ALA A 399 10.63 8.09 -3.64
CA ALA A 399 10.70 8.42 -2.22
C ALA A 399 11.99 9.18 -1.88
N SER A 400 13.15 8.70 -2.34
CA SER A 400 14.43 9.37 -2.07
C SER A 400 14.54 10.75 -2.72
N GLY A 401 14.06 10.90 -3.96
CA GLY A 401 14.07 12.18 -4.69
C GLY A 401 13.19 13.24 -4.04
N HIS A 402 12.17 12.82 -3.29
CA HIS A 402 11.27 13.69 -2.52
C HIS A 402 11.69 13.91 -1.06
N GLY A 403 12.87 13.40 -0.68
CA GLY A 403 13.35 13.46 0.71
C GLY A 403 12.49 12.66 1.69
N MET A 404 11.80 11.63 1.19
CA MET A 404 10.94 10.73 1.97
C MET A 404 11.65 9.40 2.24
N THR A 405 11.23 8.70 3.29
CA THR A 405 11.86 7.43 3.66
C THR A 405 11.26 6.29 2.85
N TYR A 406 12.09 5.58 2.09
CA TYR A 406 11.71 4.29 1.50
C TYR A 406 11.88 3.15 2.51
N ILE A 407 10.92 2.22 2.56
CA ILE A 407 11.02 0.99 3.33
C ILE A 407 11.08 -0.21 2.39
N ASP A 408 12.20 -0.93 2.44
CA ASP A 408 12.35 -2.23 1.77
C ASP A 408 11.66 -3.32 2.59
N LEU A 409 10.65 -3.95 1.98
CA LEU A 409 9.96 -5.11 2.55
C LEU A 409 10.41 -6.43 1.90
N VAL A 410 11.18 -6.41 0.81
CA VAL A 410 11.63 -7.63 0.12
C VAL A 410 12.69 -8.35 0.92
N THR A 411 13.78 -7.65 1.25
CA THR A 411 14.93 -8.24 1.97
C THR A 411 14.53 -8.90 3.30
N PRO A 412 13.78 -8.23 4.20
CA PRO A 412 13.37 -8.85 5.46
C PRO A 412 12.32 -9.96 5.28
N SER A 413 11.63 -10.03 4.14
CA SER A 413 10.66 -11.11 3.84
C SER A 413 11.32 -12.38 3.28
N ALA A 414 12.65 -12.43 3.13
CA ALA A 414 13.36 -13.63 2.71
C ALA A 414 13.02 -14.82 3.63
N GLY A 415 12.54 -15.92 3.05
CA GLY A 415 12.08 -17.07 3.84
C GLY A 415 10.66 -16.93 4.41
N HIS A 416 9.91 -15.91 3.98
CA HIS A 416 8.53 -15.65 4.37
C HIS A 416 7.58 -15.41 3.18
N ASP A 417 8.00 -15.79 1.97
CA ASP A 417 7.21 -15.69 0.74
C ASP A 417 6.06 -16.72 0.66
N ALA A 418 5.24 -16.67 -0.40
CA ALA A 418 4.08 -17.54 -0.58
C ALA A 418 4.42 -19.04 -0.66
N CYS A 419 5.67 -19.40 -0.94
CA CYS A 419 6.12 -20.79 -0.98
C CYS A 419 6.36 -21.42 0.38
N GLN A 420 6.30 -20.63 1.45
CA GLN A 420 6.58 -21.11 2.79
C GLN A 420 5.34 -21.76 3.41
N SER A 421 5.58 -22.57 4.45
CA SER A 421 4.49 -23.18 5.20
C SER A 421 3.56 -22.11 5.83
N PRO A 422 2.30 -22.45 6.16
CA PRO A 422 1.35 -21.51 6.78
C PRO A 422 1.87 -20.83 8.06
N SER A 423 2.71 -21.52 8.83
CA SER A 423 3.31 -20.98 10.07
C SER A 423 4.49 -20.05 9.84
N ALA A 424 5.07 -20.02 8.64
CA ALA A 424 6.23 -19.21 8.31
C ALA A 424 5.93 -18.05 7.36
N LYS A 425 5.01 -18.22 6.39
CA LYS A 425 4.76 -17.19 5.37
C LYS A 425 4.14 -15.92 5.95
N TRP A 426 4.51 -14.80 5.36
CA TRP A 426 3.95 -13.46 5.56
C TRP A 426 2.97 -13.09 4.46
N LEU A 427 3.10 -13.72 3.29
CA LEU A 427 2.23 -13.50 2.14
C LEU A 427 1.48 -14.79 1.79
N GLU A 428 0.19 -14.68 1.49
CA GLU A 428 -0.64 -15.80 1.04
C GLU A 428 -0.49 -16.04 -0.46
N GLY A 429 -0.56 -17.32 -0.87
CA GLY A 429 -0.62 -17.68 -2.28
C GLY A 429 -2.01 -17.45 -2.89
N TYR A 430 -2.25 -18.08 -4.04
CA TYR A 430 -3.54 -18.05 -4.73
C TYR A 430 -4.68 -18.65 -3.91
N VAL A 431 -4.36 -19.68 -3.12
CA VAL A 431 -5.26 -20.27 -2.13
C VAL A 431 -4.69 -19.94 -0.76
N PRO A 432 -5.29 -18.96 -0.04
CA PRO A 432 -4.88 -18.63 1.30
C PRO A 432 -5.04 -19.82 2.26
N THR A 433 -4.09 -19.95 3.19
CA THR A 433 -4.18 -20.88 4.33
C THR A 433 -4.41 -20.15 5.66
N SER A 434 -4.57 -18.82 5.59
CA SER A 434 -4.89 -17.93 6.70
C SER A 434 -5.99 -16.96 6.24
N LEU A 435 -6.64 -16.27 7.17
CA LEU A 435 -7.59 -15.19 6.85
C LEU A 435 -6.84 -13.99 6.29
N ALA A 436 -6.80 -13.90 4.96
CA ALA A 436 -6.31 -12.78 4.17
C ALA A 436 -6.73 -12.98 2.71
N ALA A 437 -6.72 -11.93 1.90
CA ALA A 437 -6.98 -12.06 0.48
C ALA A 437 -5.87 -12.85 -0.23
N PRO A 438 -6.19 -13.59 -1.31
CA PRO A 438 -5.18 -14.22 -2.16
C PRO A 438 -4.12 -13.24 -2.62
N LEU A 439 -2.85 -13.66 -2.62
CA LEU A 439 -1.70 -12.84 -3.05
C LEU A 439 -1.44 -11.60 -2.18
N HIS A 440 -1.97 -11.53 -0.95
CA HIS A 440 -1.77 -10.41 -0.03
C HIS A 440 -1.00 -10.85 1.23
N PRO A 441 -0.39 -9.91 1.97
CA PRO A 441 0.10 -10.18 3.30
C PRO A 441 -1.01 -10.76 4.19
N ASN A 442 -0.66 -11.74 5.01
CA ASN A 442 -1.50 -12.17 6.12
C ASN A 442 -1.19 -11.33 7.37
N GLN A 443 -1.96 -11.56 8.43
CA GLN A 443 -1.77 -10.85 9.71
C GLN A 443 -0.32 -10.89 10.23
N ARG A 444 0.39 -12.01 10.07
CA ARG A 444 1.80 -12.12 10.46
C ARG A 444 2.68 -11.22 9.58
N GLY A 445 2.40 -11.14 8.28
CA GLY A 445 3.09 -10.22 7.38
C GLY A 445 2.88 -8.77 7.79
N GLU A 446 1.63 -8.36 7.99
CA GLU A 446 1.27 -7.01 8.43
C GLU A 446 1.95 -6.61 9.76
N GLU A 447 1.98 -7.52 10.73
CA GLU A 447 2.67 -7.30 12.01
C GLU A 447 4.18 -7.12 11.82
N ASN A 448 4.81 -7.92 10.95
CA ASN A 448 6.24 -7.79 10.66
C ASN A 448 6.56 -6.54 9.86
N TYR A 449 5.70 -6.14 8.93
CA TYR A 449 5.85 -4.87 8.20
C TYR A 449 5.79 -3.69 9.16
N ALA A 450 4.89 -3.69 10.14
CA ALA A 450 4.87 -2.68 11.19
C ALA A 450 6.18 -2.66 12.02
N ARG A 451 6.76 -3.84 12.34
CA ARG A 451 8.07 -3.93 13.00
C ARG A 451 9.20 -3.33 12.17
N ILE A 452 9.23 -3.61 10.86
CA ILE A 452 10.25 -3.09 9.93
C ILE A 452 10.11 -1.56 9.76
N ILE A 453 8.88 -1.05 9.63
CA ILE A 453 8.63 0.39 9.53
C ILE A 453 9.03 1.08 10.84
N SER A 454 8.61 0.55 11.99
CA SER A 454 8.90 1.15 13.29
C SER A 454 10.39 1.16 13.63
N SER A 455 11.15 0.13 13.24
CA SER A 455 12.61 0.12 13.46
C SER A 455 13.30 1.24 12.69
N THR A 456 12.89 1.48 11.45
CA THR A 456 13.40 2.58 10.61
C THR A 456 12.96 3.95 11.11
N LEU A 457 11.79 4.05 11.76
CA LEU A 457 11.33 5.29 12.36
C LEU A 457 12.13 5.68 13.62
N ARG A 458 12.73 4.71 14.31
CA ARG A 458 13.49 4.92 15.56
C ARG A 458 15.00 5.09 15.36
N SER A 459 15.53 4.72 14.19
CA SER A 459 16.88 5.07 13.73
C SER A 459 16.93 6.50 13.22
#